data_AF-A0ABD5DDM5-F1
#
_entry.id   AF-A0ABD5DDM5-F1
#
_cell.length_a   1.000
_cell.length_b   1.000
_cell.length_c   1.000
_cell.angle_alpha   90.00
_cell.angle_beta   90.00
_cell.angle_gamma   90.00
#
_symmetry.space_group_name_H-M   'P 1'
#
loop_
_entity.id
_entity.type
_entity.pdbx_description
1 polymer ?
#
loop_
_entity_poly.entity_id
_entity_poly.type
_entity_poly.pdbx_seq_one_letter_code
_entity_poly.pdbx_strand_id
1 'polypeptide(L)'
;LVGILSGYYGGWLERILMRFTDVVMSMPRLILAFAFVAMLGPGLVNGALALALTTWPAYARQARSEIQRLRHSDYLAAAELLGIRGGRLLIGHILPLCLPSAIVRLALDLAGII
;
A
#
# COMPACT_ATOMS: atom_id res chain seq x y z
N LEU A 1 -1.10 -3.51 3.55
CA LEU A 1 -0.30 -4.70 3.97
C LEU A 1 0.96 -4.92 3.13
N VAL A 2 0.87 -4.95 1.79
CA VAL A 2 2.03 -5.18 0.91
C VAL A 2 3.16 -4.15 1.10
N GLY A 3 2.83 -2.86 1.16
CA GLY A 3 3.81 -1.81 1.47
C GLY A 3 4.45 -1.97 2.86
N ILE A 4 3.64 -2.39 3.84
CA ILE A 4 4.04 -2.55 5.24
C ILE A 4 5.04 -3.70 5.41
N LEU A 5 4.71 -4.86 4.81
CA LEU A 5 5.58 -6.03 4.81
C LEU A 5 6.86 -5.80 3.99
N SER A 6 6.76 -5.12 2.85
CA SER A 6 7.92 -4.80 2.01
C SER A 6 8.89 -3.84 2.69
N GLY A 7 8.39 -2.83 3.41
CA GLY A 7 9.24 -1.86 4.12
C GLY A 7 9.87 -2.43 5.39
N TYR A 8 9.18 -3.34 6.08
CA TYR A 8 9.64 -3.89 7.36
C TYR A 8 10.68 -5.01 7.20
N TYR A 9 10.41 -6.00 6.35
CA TYR A 9 11.35 -7.11 6.15
C TYR A 9 12.56 -6.70 5.32
N GLY A 10 12.40 -5.70 4.43
CA GLY A 10 13.44 -5.29 3.51
C GLY A 10 13.94 -6.45 2.62
N GLY A 11 14.96 -6.17 1.80
CA GLY A 11 15.70 -7.22 1.09
C GLY A 11 15.00 -7.75 -0.17
N TRP A 12 15.02 -9.07 -0.38
CA TRP A 12 14.57 -9.69 -1.64
C TRP A 12 13.03 -9.70 -1.78
N LEU A 13 12.31 -9.93 -0.67
CA LEU A 13 10.84 -9.88 -0.60
C LEU A 13 10.31 -8.49 -0.97
N GLU A 14 10.93 -7.43 -0.46
CA GLU A 14 10.64 -6.05 -0.83
C GLU A 14 10.78 -5.84 -2.34
N ARG A 15 11.89 -6.32 -2.92
CA ARG A 15 12.20 -6.13 -4.33
C ARG A 15 11.21 -6.83 -5.24
N ILE A 16 10.75 -8.04 -4.88
CA ILE A 16 9.74 -8.77 -5.66
C ILE A 16 8.38 -8.09 -5.56
N LEU A 17 7.92 -7.78 -4.35
CA LEU A 17 6.60 -7.16 -4.14
C LEU A 17 6.53 -5.80 -4.84
N MET A 18 7.60 -5.01 -4.75
CA MET A 18 7.68 -3.71 -5.41
C MET A 18 7.81 -3.84 -6.93
N ARG A 19 8.59 -4.81 -7.45
CA ARG A 19 8.62 -5.08 -8.90
C ARG A 19 7.26 -5.46 -9.45
N PHE A 20 6.51 -6.32 -8.75
CA PHE A 20 5.14 -6.65 -9.16
C PHE A 20 4.24 -5.42 -9.16
N THR A 21 4.31 -4.62 -8.09
CA THR A 21 3.57 -3.36 -7.94
C THR A 21 3.92 -2.36 -9.06
N ASP A 22 5.19 -2.29 -9.46
CA ASP A 22 5.69 -1.39 -10.49
C ASP A 22 5.29 -1.85 -11.89
N VAL A 23 5.28 -3.15 -12.17
CA VAL A 23 4.73 -3.72 -13.41
C VAL A 23 3.24 -3.39 -13.53
N VAL A 24 2.48 -3.55 -12.44
CA VAL A 24 1.06 -3.19 -12.43
C VAL A 24 0.87 -1.68 -12.63
N MET A 25 1.66 -0.81 -11.98
CA MET A 25 1.58 0.65 -12.18
C MET A 25 2.10 1.13 -13.53
N SER A 26 2.92 0.35 -14.23
CA SER A 26 3.37 0.68 -15.58
C SER A 26 2.23 0.60 -16.60
N MET A 27 1.18 -0.16 -16.30
CA MET A 27 -0.02 -0.22 -17.12
C MET A 27 -0.98 0.94 -16.78
N PRO A 28 -1.56 1.61 -17.80
CA PRO A 28 -2.60 2.60 -17.60
C PRO A 28 -3.76 2.03 -16.76
N ARG A 29 -4.21 2.80 -15.76
CA ARG A 29 -5.28 2.38 -14.82
C ARG A 29 -6.55 1.91 -15.52
N LEU A 30 -6.90 2.52 -16.65
CA LEU A 30 -8.06 2.14 -17.47
C LEU A 30 -7.94 0.72 -18.05
N ILE A 31 -6.74 0.33 -18.52
CA ILE A 31 -6.51 -1.01 -19.09
C ILE A 31 -6.67 -2.07 -18.01
N LEU A 32 -6.13 -1.82 -16.81
CA LEU A 32 -6.33 -2.71 -15.66
C LEU A 32 -7.80 -2.80 -15.24
N ALA A 33 -8.49 -1.67 -15.18
CA ALA A 33 -9.91 -1.64 -14.84
C ALA A 33 -10.74 -2.47 -15.86
N PHE A 34 -10.48 -2.30 -17.16
CA PHE A 34 -11.14 -3.10 -18.19
C PHE A 34 -10.80 -4.59 -18.10
N ALA A 35 -9.54 -4.95 -17.84
CA ALA A 35 -9.13 -6.33 -17.65
C ALA A 35 -9.86 -6.99 -16.47
N PHE A 36 -9.98 -6.29 -15.34
CA PHE A 36 -10.73 -6.79 -14.18
C PHE A 36 -12.23 -6.88 -14.44
N VAL A 37 -12.85 -5.88 -15.10
CA VAL A 37 -14.27 -5.93 -15.47
C VAL A 37 -14.56 -7.06 -16.46
N ALA A 38 -13.67 -7.30 -17.42
CA ALA A 38 -13.79 -8.41 -18.36
C ALA A 38 -13.70 -9.77 -17.65
N MET A 39 -12.90 -9.88 -16.58
CA MET A 39 -12.72 -11.11 -15.82
C MET A 39 -13.83 -11.36 -14.78
N LEU A 40 -14.32 -10.30 -14.12
CA LEU A 40 -15.37 -10.35 -13.08
C LEU A 40 -16.80 -10.31 -13.68
N GLY A 41 -16.92 -9.91 -14.94
CA GLY A 41 -18.20 -9.73 -15.63
C GLY A 41 -18.80 -8.32 -15.46
N PRO A 42 -19.63 -7.87 -16.42
CA PRO A 42 -20.20 -6.53 -16.40
C PRO A 42 -21.18 -6.33 -15.23
N GLY A 43 -21.03 -5.22 -14.52
CA GLY A 43 -21.91 -4.83 -13.42
C GLY A 43 -21.35 -3.65 -12.63
N LEU A 44 -22.24 -2.80 -12.10
CA LEU A 44 -21.83 -1.60 -11.34
C LEU A 44 -20.94 -1.96 -10.13
N VAL A 45 -21.30 -3.03 -9.42
CA VAL A 45 -20.55 -3.54 -8.27
C VAL A 45 -19.18 -4.08 -8.68
N ASN A 46 -19.12 -4.82 -9.79
CA ASN A 46 -17.85 -5.38 -10.30
C ASN A 46 -16.92 -4.28 -10.84
N GLY A 47 -17.47 -3.23 -11.45
CA GLY A 47 -16.73 -2.04 -11.85
C GLY A 47 -16.16 -1.28 -10.64
N ALA A 48 -16.97 -1.06 -9.61
CA ALA A 48 -16.51 -0.44 -8.36
C ALA A 48 -15.41 -1.28 -7.67
N LEU A 49 -15.57 -2.61 -7.64
CA LEU A 49 -14.56 -3.53 -7.12
C LEU A 49 -13.28 -3.52 -7.95
N ALA A 50 -13.38 -3.51 -9.27
CA ALA A 50 -12.21 -3.41 -10.17
C ALA A 50 -11.44 -2.11 -9.95
N LEU A 51 -12.14 -0.98 -9.78
CA LEU A 51 -11.52 0.30 -9.47
C LEU A 51 -10.86 0.28 -8.09
N ALA A 52 -11.54 -0.21 -7.06
CA ALA A 52 -10.96 -0.37 -5.72
C ALA A 52 -9.72 -1.29 -5.72
N LEU A 53 -9.74 -2.36 -6.52
CA LEU A 53 -8.62 -3.27 -6.71
C LEU A 53 -7.49 -2.71 -7.57
N THR A 54 -7.63 -1.53 -8.19
CA THR A 54 -6.53 -0.87 -8.91
C THR A 54 -5.82 0.19 -8.07
N THR A 55 -6.37 0.60 -6.92
CA THR A 55 -5.75 1.65 -6.08
C THR A 55 -4.71 1.09 -5.09
N TRP A 56 -4.76 -0.20 -4.76
CA TRP A 56 -3.82 -0.85 -3.83
C TRP A 56 -2.31 -0.61 -4.09
N PRO A 57 -1.79 -0.48 -5.34
CA PRO A 57 -0.35 -0.29 -5.58
C PRO A 57 0.13 1.06 -5.05
N ALA A 58 -0.72 2.08 -5.15
CA ALA A 58 -0.41 3.42 -4.71
C ALA A 58 -0.33 3.50 -3.18
N TYR A 59 -1.26 2.85 -2.48
CA TYR A 59 -1.22 2.69 -1.02
C TYR A 59 0.00 1.88 -0.57
N ALA A 60 0.37 0.82 -1.29
CA ALA A 60 1.55 0.02 -0.98
C ALA A 60 2.85 0.84 -1.11
N ARG A 61 2.97 1.65 -2.17
CA ARG A 61 4.13 2.54 -2.41
C ARG A 61 4.25 3.61 -1.32
N GLN A 62 3.12 4.21 -0.93
CA GLN A 62 3.08 5.22 0.14
C GLN A 62 3.45 4.62 1.50
N ALA A 63 2.89 3.47 1.85
CA ALA A 63 3.26 2.78 3.10
C ALA A 63 4.76 2.42 3.13
N ARG A 64 5.37 2.05 1.99
CA ARG A 64 6.82 1.83 1.89
C ARG A 64 7.61 3.11 2.13
N SER A 65 7.21 4.24 1.55
CA SER A 65 7.93 5.51 1.78
C SER A 65 7.88 5.97 3.23
N GLU A 66 6.74 5.78 3.91
CA GLU A 66 6.62 6.10 5.34
C GLU A 66 7.51 5.18 6.18
N ILE A 67 7.50 3.88 5.91
CA ILE A 67 8.35 2.94 6.67
C ILE A 67 9.83 3.18 6.41
N GLN A 68 10.24 3.53 5.18
CA GLN A 68 11.64 3.90 4.94
C GLN A 68 12.07 5.12 5.76
N ARG A 69 11.18 6.11 5.95
CA ARG A 69 11.43 7.26 6.82
C ARG A 69 11.53 6.85 8.29
N LEU A 70 10.63 5.99 8.77
CA LEU A 70 10.71 5.42 10.11
C LEU A 70 11.98 4.59 10.35
N ARG A 71 12.44 3.86 9.33
CA ARG A 71 13.65 3.02 9.43
C ARG A 71 14.93 3.83 9.59
N HIS A 72 14.91 5.09 9.18
CA HIS A 72 16.03 6.03 9.35
C HIS A 72 15.82 6.99 10.53
N SER A 73 14.70 6.90 11.25
CA SER A 73 14.44 7.77 12.39
C SER A 73 14.76 7.06 13.71
N ASP A 74 15.13 7.85 14.72
CA ASP A 74 15.39 7.40 16.09
C ASP A 74 14.20 6.66 16.72
N TYR A 75 13.01 6.78 16.11
CA TYR A 75 11.79 6.11 16.52
C TYR A 75 11.91 4.58 16.47
N LEU A 76 12.56 4.02 15.44
CA LEU A 76 12.76 2.57 15.35
C LEU A 76 13.81 2.11 16.38
N ALA A 77 14.89 2.89 16.53
CA ALA A 77 15.94 2.60 17.50
C ALA A 77 15.39 2.61 18.94
N ALA A 78 14.55 3.59 19.29
CA ALA A 78 13.89 3.66 20.59
C ALA A 78 12.94 2.48 20.83
N ALA A 79 12.18 2.07 19.81
CA ALA A 79 11.27 0.92 19.92
C ALA A 79 12.01 -0.42 20.05
N GLU A 80 13.16 -0.58 19.39
CA GLU A 80 14.02 -1.75 19.54
C GLU A 80 14.69 -1.81 20.92
N LEU A 81 15.09 -0.66 21.48
CA LEU A 81 15.60 -0.56 22.87
C LEU A 81 14.55 -0.98 23.89
N LEU A 82 13.27 -0.75 23.60
CA LEU A 82 12.13 -1.23 24.39
C LEU A 82 11.78 -2.72 24.12
N GLY A 83 12.53 -3.40 23.25
CA GLY A 83 12.33 -4.82 22.92
C GLY A 83 11.14 -5.10 21.99
N ILE A 84 10.52 -4.06 21.41
CA ILE A 84 9.36 -4.22 20.52
C ILE A 84 9.86 -4.55 19.12
N ARG A 85 9.66 -5.80 18.67
CA ARG A 85 10.07 -6.28 17.35
C ARG A 85 8.90 -6.89 16.56
N GLY A 86 9.02 -6.88 15.25
CA GLY A 86 8.19 -7.65 14.32
C GLY A 86 6.79 -7.09 14.12
N GLY A 87 5.81 -8.01 14.09
CA GLY A 87 4.40 -7.72 13.84
C GLY A 87 3.75 -6.78 14.87
N ARG A 88 4.24 -6.77 16.12
CA ARG A 88 3.71 -5.91 17.19
C ARG A 88 4.07 -4.45 16.96
N LEU A 89 5.27 -4.17 16.42
CA LEU A 89 5.66 -2.84 15.96
C LEU A 89 4.84 -2.40 14.75
N LEU A 90 4.64 -3.33 13.80
CA LEU A 90 3.90 -3.07 12.56
C LEU A 90 2.44 -2.69 12.81
N ILE A 91 1.72 -3.48 13.60
CA ILE A 91 0.29 -3.27 13.86
C ILE A 91 0.08 -2.17 14.89
N GLY A 92 0.92 -2.11 15.93
CA GLY A 92 0.74 -1.17 17.04
C GLY A 92 1.22 0.26 16.76
N HIS A 93 2.23 0.45 15.90
CA HIS A 93 2.85 1.76 15.68
C HIS A 93 2.81 2.19 14.20
N ILE A 94 3.21 1.32 13.28
CA ILE A 94 3.31 1.69 11.86
C ILE A 94 1.93 1.83 11.21
N LEU A 95 1.01 0.91 11.52
CA LEU A 95 -0.36 0.94 11.02
C LEU A 95 -1.10 2.23 11.40
N PRO A 96 -1.13 2.68 12.67
CA PRO A 96 -1.75 3.96 13.03
C PRO A 96 -1.05 5.17 12.42
N LEU A 97 0.26 5.12 12.15
CA LEU A 97 0.97 6.21 11.48
C LEU A 97 0.58 6.34 9.99
N CYS A 98 0.24 5.23 9.34
CA CYS A 98 -0.17 5.21 7.93
C CYS A 98 -1.67 5.53 7.73
N LEU A 99 -2.49 5.44 8.77
CA LEU A 99 -3.94 5.70 8.68
C LEU A 99 -4.26 7.13 8.20
N PRO A 100 -3.68 8.21 8.76
CA PRO A 100 -3.98 9.57 8.31
C PRO A 100 -3.69 9.79 6.84
N SER A 101 -2.54 9.32 6.37
CA SER A 101 -2.12 9.51 4.97
C SER A 101 -2.90 8.59 4.01
N ALA A 102 -3.38 7.43 4.48
CA ALA A 102 -4.33 6.62 3.72
C ALA A 102 -5.70 7.29 3.60
N ILE A 103 -6.19 7.95 4.65
CA ILE A 103 -7.48 8.67 4.65
C ILE A 103 -7.45 9.85 3.68
N VAL A 104 -6.38 10.67 3.70
CA VAL A 104 -6.23 11.79 2.74
C VAL A 104 -6.22 11.28 1.30
N ARG A 105 -5.55 10.16 1.04
CA ARG A 105 -5.50 9.57 -0.30
C ARG A 105 -6.83 8.97 -0.73
N LEU A 106 -7.58 8.34 0.19
CA LEU A 106 -8.96 7.92 -0.05
C LEU A 106 -9.85 9.11 -0.42
N ALA A 107 -9.71 10.24 0.28
CA ALA A 107 -10.48 11.45 -0.04
C ALA A 107 -10.13 12.01 -1.43
N LEU A 108 -8.85 12.02 -1.81
CA LEU A 108 -8.40 12.44 -3.14
C LEU A 108 -8.89 11.50 -4.25
N ASP A 109 -8.84 10.19 -4.04
CA ASP A 109 -9.34 9.21 -5.03
C ASP A 109 -10.86 9.34 -5.19
N LEU A 110 -11.62 9.53 -4.10
CA LEU A 110 -13.06 9.80 -4.17
C LEU A 110 -13.37 11.11 -4.91
N ALA A 111 -12.63 12.18 -4.64
CA ALA A 111 -12.78 13.46 -5.33
C ALA A 111 -12.42 13.38 -6.83
N GLY A 112 -11.54 12.46 -7.23
CA GLY A 112 -11.20 12.24 -8.64
C GLY A 112 -12.19 11.36 -9.41
N ILE A 113 -13.09 10.67 -8.71
CA ILE A 113 -14.11 9.78 -9.30
C ILE A 113 -15.46 10.50 -9.47
N ILE A 114 -15.72 11.55 -8.66
CA ILE A 114 -16.94 12.38 -8.69
C ILE A 114 -16.70 13.59 -9.60
#